data_AF-A0A158GTK1-F1
#
_entry.id   AF-A0A158GTK1-F1
#
_cell.length_a   1.000
_cell.length_b   1.000
_cell.length_c   1.000
_cell.angle_alpha   90.00
_cell.angle_beta   90.00
_cell.angle_gamma   90.00
#
_symmetry.space_group_name_H-M   'P 1'
#
loop_
_entity.id
_entity.type
_entity.pdbx_description
1 polymer ?
#
loop_
_entity_poly.entity_id
_entity_poly.type
_entity_poly.pdbx_seq_one_letter_code
_entity_poly.pdbx_strand_id
1 'polypeptide(L)'
;MKIKFRVSRTSMFVAFSSCLLCTLASAKDLYVELPGNSKIHLSEPLAASSRKLFEPGWGVAEFLGRQGEKIRFFPDEHFTSIGGVIFSPPEYWRISPSGKFTVLVILRAGLLGDPRDKKVTSRQYCPVLNTTSGCLESIQTGELCAGEWDKTRDNWIVVGERDDSISIMLGTQLGSKSATEAWSEFSKKKVSFVNIKMKERLQDDLGVKNLMACDPIRDKNRAIYKLIADQLQEEGDIADSTYITEKLNSSNYNEDAKRKSQVAVDKAWLYESADVSSRTSMYLIRGDLVRVMHSNGNGWLFVEYKKSDGFDLTKWMQSKDLSVH
;
A
#
# COMPACT_ATOMS: atom_id res chain seq x y z
N MET A 1 11.72 2.38 -78.89
CA MET A 1 13.14 2.07 -78.61
C MET A 1 13.19 1.07 -77.47
N LYS A 2 13.33 -0.23 -77.79
CA LYS A 2 13.34 -1.35 -76.83
C LYS A 2 14.79 -1.77 -76.61
N ILE A 3 15.30 -1.62 -75.40
CA ILE A 3 16.64 -2.08 -75.05
C ILE A 3 16.48 -3.30 -74.14
N LYS A 4 16.84 -4.48 -74.69
CA LYS A 4 17.04 -5.73 -73.96
C LYS A 4 18.46 -5.69 -73.39
N PHE A 5 18.61 -5.83 -72.08
CA PHE A 5 19.87 -6.23 -71.47
C PHE A 5 19.80 -7.67 -70.97
N ARG A 6 20.79 -8.45 -71.39
CA ARG A 6 21.05 -9.84 -71.01
C ARG A 6 22.37 -9.86 -70.26
N VAL A 7 22.37 -10.24 -68.99
CA VAL A 7 23.57 -10.60 -68.21
C VAL A 7 23.13 -11.72 -67.25
N SER A 8 23.35 -12.97 -67.62
CA SER A 8 24.48 -13.84 -67.24
C SER A 8 24.50 -14.21 -65.74
N ARG A 9 24.09 -15.46 -65.47
CA ARG A 9 24.19 -16.14 -64.18
C ARG A 9 25.65 -16.47 -63.90
N THR A 10 26.16 -16.06 -62.74
CA THR A 10 27.26 -16.75 -62.07
C THR A 10 26.89 -16.92 -60.61
N SER A 11 26.87 -18.18 -60.18
CA SER A 11 26.62 -18.62 -58.82
C SER A 11 27.81 -18.24 -57.95
N MET A 12 27.55 -17.66 -56.78
CA MET A 12 28.47 -17.72 -55.66
C MET A 12 27.64 -18.08 -54.42
N PHE A 13 27.68 -19.37 -54.08
CA PHE A 13 27.20 -19.88 -52.81
C PHE A 13 28.08 -19.31 -51.70
N VAL A 14 27.52 -18.42 -50.88
CA VAL A 14 28.07 -18.10 -49.56
C VAL A 14 27.08 -18.63 -48.55
N ALA A 15 27.40 -19.78 -47.98
CA ALA A 15 26.67 -20.37 -46.87
C ALA A 15 26.94 -19.55 -45.60
N PHE A 16 26.10 -18.53 -45.34
CA PHE A 16 25.98 -17.97 -44.00
C PHE A 16 25.12 -18.91 -43.16
N SER A 17 25.76 -19.93 -42.60
CA SER A 17 25.20 -20.68 -41.47
C SER A 17 25.39 -19.85 -40.21
N SER A 18 24.62 -18.76 -40.09
CA SER A 18 24.51 -18.02 -38.85
C SER A 18 23.59 -18.80 -37.92
N CYS A 19 24.21 -19.53 -37.01
CA CYS A 19 23.58 -20.17 -35.87
C CYS A 19 22.83 -19.09 -35.06
N LEU A 20 21.53 -18.92 -35.31
CA LEU A 20 20.63 -18.18 -34.44
C LEU A 20 20.42 -19.02 -33.17
N LEU A 21 21.43 -19.03 -32.31
CA LEU A 21 21.22 -19.28 -30.90
C LEU A 21 20.39 -18.11 -30.38
N CYS A 22 19.06 -18.24 -30.46
CA CYS A 22 18.17 -17.47 -29.60
C CYS A 22 18.51 -17.87 -28.16
N THR A 23 19.41 -17.11 -27.55
CA THR A 23 19.54 -17.08 -26.09
C THR A 23 18.16 -16.75 -25.55
N LEU A 24 17.49 -17.76 -24.99
CA LEU A 24 16.42 -17.58 -24.02
C LEU A 24 17.04 -16.88 -22.82
N ALA A 25 17.27 -15.57 -22.93
CA ALA A 25 17.48 -14.73 -21.77
C ALA A 25 16.17 -14.81 -20.99
N SER A 26 16.13 -15.69 -20.00
CA SER A 26 15.18 -15.54 -18.90
C SER A 26 15.35 -14.10 -18.45
N ALA A 27 14.29 -13.31 -18.55
CA ALA A 27 14.30 -12.01 -17.89
C ALA A 27 14.76 -12.26 -16.44
N LYS A 28 15.67 -11.43 -15.97
CA LYS A 28 16.21 -11.52 -14.61
C LYS A 28 15.43 -10.55 -13.73
N ASP A 29 15.61 -10.70 -12.44
CA ASP A 29 15.26 -9.65 -11.49
C ASP A 29 15.83 -8.31 -11.96
N LEU A 30 15.02 -7.26 -11.85
CA LEU A 30 15.34 -5.92 -12.31
C LEU A 30 15.18 -4.94 -11.16
N TYR A 31 16.19 -4.11 -10.94
CA TYR A 31 16.15 -3.01 -9.99
C TYR A 31 16.02 -1.70 -10.75
N VAL A 32 14.99 -0.93 -10.43
CA VAL A 32 14.73 0.39 -11.00
C VAL A 32 15.05 1.42 -9.93
N GLU A 33 16.07 2.23 -10.15
CA GLU A 33 16.41 3.34 -9.27
C GLU A 33 15.35 4.44 -9.40
N LEU A 34 14.86 4.93 -8.27
CA LEU A 34 13.95 6.07 -8.19
C LEU A 34 14.69 7.32 -7.68
N PRO A 35 14.19 8.52 -7.98
CA PRO A 35 14.66 9.75 -7.35
C PRO A 35 14.63 9.62 -5.82
N GLY A 36 15.71 10.00 -5.16
CA GLY A 36 15.85 9.90 -3.71
C GLY A 36 16.52 8.61 -3.20
N ASN A 37 17.13 7.79 -4.06
CA ASN A 37 17.87 6.57 -3.70
C ASN A 37 17.00 5.43 -3.15
N SER A 38 15.70 5.46 -3.42
CA SER A 38 14.84 4.28 -3.31
C SER A 38 14.87 3.48 -4.61
N LYS A 39 14.38 2.24 -4.57
CA LYS A 39 14.35 1.35 -5.73
C LYS A 39 13.03 0.61 -5.81
N ILE A 40 12.68 0.15 -7.01
CA ILE A 40 11.69 -0.90 -7.19
C ILE A 40 12.41 -2.16 -7.65
N HIS A 41 12.21 -3.25 -6.93
CA HIS A 41 12.68 -4.57 -7.31
C HIS A 41 11.54 -5.31 -8.00
N LEU A 42 11.70 -5.54 -9.29
CA LEU A 42 10.84 -6.41 -10.09
C LEU A 42 11.43 -7.82 -10.11
N SER A 43 10.63 -8.80 -9.73
CA SER A 43 11.03 -10.22 -9.67
C SER A 43 9.93 -11.13 -10.23
N GLU A 44 10.24 -12.41 -10.37
CA GLU A 44 9.35 -13.40 -10.99
C GLU A 44 8.90 -12.98 -12.41
N PRO A 45 9.84 -12.80 -13.34
CA PRO A 45 9.50 -12.49 -14.73
C PRO A 45 8.68 -13.61 -15.35
N LEU A 46 7.68 -13.24 -16.15
CA LEU A 46 6.76 -14.21 -16.74
C LEU A 46 7.50 -15.23 -17.62
N ALA A 47 7.21 -16.51 -17.38
CA ALA A 47 7.72 -17.62 -18.18
C ALA A 47 7.33 -17.48 -19.66
N ALA A 48 8.10 -18.09 -20.57
CA ALA A 48 7.86 -17.97 -22.01
C ALA A 48 6.46 -18.44 -22.46
N SER A 49 5.88 -19.43 -21.78
CA SER A 49 4.49 -19.87 -22.00
C SER A 49 3.47 -18.81 -21.60
N SER A 50 3.65 -18.21 -20.42
CA SER A 50 2.79 -17.14 -19.92
C SER A 50 2.91 -15.87 -20.77
N ARG A 51 4.11 -15.53 -21.27
CA ARG A 51 4.33 -14.39 -22.19
C ARG A 51 3.69 -14.53 -23.58
N LYS A 52 3.30 -15.75 -23.97
CA LYS A 52 2.53 -15.96 -25.21
C LYS A 52 1.03 -15.72 -25.00
N LEU A 53 0.57 -15.93 -23.77
CA LEU A 53 -0.83 -15.81 -23.38
C LEU A 53 -1.13 -14.40 -22.86
N PHE A 54 -0.22 -13.85 -22.08
CA PHE A 54 -0.27 -12.53 -21.47
C PHE A 54 0.92 -11.68 -21.94
N GLU A 55 0.88 -10.38 -21.66
CA GLU A 55 1.98 -9.48 -22.01
C GLU A 55 3.26 -9.76 -21.19
N PRO A 56 4.45 -9.43 -21.72
CA PRO A 56 5.69 -9.51 -20.96
C PRO A 56 5.66 -8.62 -19.71
N GLY A 57 6.27 -9.11 -18.63
CA GLY A 57 6.38 -8.36 -17.39
C GLY A 57 6.85 -9.22 -16.22
N TRP A 58 6.59 -8.72 -15.02
CA TRP A 58 6.96 -9.35 -13.75
C TRP A 58 5.71 -9.61 -12.91
N GLY A 59 5.67 -10.74 -12.20
CA GLY A 59 4.58 -11.07 -11.29
C GLY A 59 4.70 -10.37 -9.92
N VAL A 60 5.87 -9.81 -9.61
CA VAL A 60 6.14 -9.20 -8.30
C VAL A 60 6.89 -7.88 -8.46
N ALA A 61 6.46 -6.89 -7.69
CA ALA A 61 7.19 -5.65 -7.47
C ALA A 61 7.25 -5.32 -5.97
N GLU A 62 8.42 -4.89 -5.53
CA GLU A 62 8.67 -4.46 -4.15
C GLU A 62 9.36 -3.10 -4.14
N PHE A 63 8.83 -2.16 -3.36
CA PHE A 63 9.54 -0.94 -3.03
C PHE A 63 10.63 -1.23 -2.01
N LEU A 64 11.84 -0.78 -2.34
CA LEU A 64 13.01 -0.80 -1.47
C LEU A 64 13.38 0.63 -1.15
N GLY A 65 13.04 1.07 0.05
CA GLY A 65 13.33 2.44 0.41
C GLY A 65 14.70 2.62 1.09
N ARG A 66 15.00 3.86 1.46
CA ARG A 66 16.37 4.29 1.80
C ARG A 66 16.85 3.74 3.13
N GLN A 67 15.93 3.45 4.05
CA GLN A 67 16.20 2.96 5.39
C GLN A 67 16.06 1.43 5.46
N GLY A 68 15.99 0.76 4.31
CA GLY A 68 15.85 -0.69 4.20
C GLY A 68 14.40 -1.17 4.32
N GLU A 69 13.42 -0.27 4.28
CA GLU A 69 12.01 -0.61 4.19
C GLU A 69 11.71 -1.40 2.91
N LYS A 70 10.89 -2.43 3.06
CA LYS A 70 10.48 -3.32 1.98
C LYS A 70 8.96 -3.41 1.96
N ILE A 71 8.36 -2.94 0.88
CA ILE A 71 6.89 -2.93 0.70
C ILE A 71 6.57 -3.63 -0.61
N ARG A 72 6.04 -4.85 -0.51
CA ARG A 72 5.50 -5.56 -1.68
C ARG A 72 4.23 -4.87 -2.14
N PHE A 73 4.15 -4.52 -3.41
CA PHE A 73 2.93 -4.01 -4.01
C PHE A 73 1.96 -5.17 -4.27
N PHE A 74 0.68 -4.95 -3.96
CA PHE A 74 -0.39 -5.94 -4.14
C PHE A 74 -0.08 -7.31 -3.53
N PRO A 75 0.19 -7.39 -2.22
CA PRO A 75 0.68 -8.61 -1.58
C PRO A 75 -0.27 -9.81 -1.72
N ASP A 76 -1.58 -9.55 -1.87
CA ASP A 76 -2.62 -10.58 -2.00
C ASP A 76 -2.93 -10.96 -3.47
N GLU A 77 -2.32 -10.28 -4.46
CA GLU A 77 -2.57 -10.51 -5.88
C GLU A 77 -1.36 -11.16 -6.56
N HIS A 78 -1.30 -12.49 -6.52
CA HIS A 78 -0.23 -13.25 -7.15
C HIS A 78 -0.54 -13.56 -8.62
N PHE A 79 0.49 -13.53 -9.46
CA PHE A 79 0.40 -14.05 -10.81
C PHE A 79 0.44 -15.59 -10.81
N THR A 80 -0.52 -16.20 -11.51
CA THR A 80 -0.67 -17.66 -11.62
C THR A 80 -0.86 -18.06 -13.09
N SER A 81 -1.00 -19.37 -13.35
CA SER A 81 -1.29 -19.87 -14.69
C SER A 81 -2.63 -19.40 -15.27
N ILE A 82 -3.55 -18.89 -14.44
CA ILE A 82 -4.86 -18.39 -14.88
C ILE A 82 -4.93 -16.86 -14.93
N GLY A 83 -3.85 -16.16 -14.55
CA GLY A 83 -3.79 -14.71 -14.48
C GLY A 83 -3.34 -14.16 -13.13
N GLY A 84 -3.40 -12.84 -12.99
CA GLY A 84 -3.03 -12.06 -11.82
C GLY A 84 -2.53 -10.66 -12.21
N VAL A 85 -1.79 -10.02 -11.31
CA VAL A 85 -1.13 -8.74 -11.58
C VAL A 85 0.17 -8.97 -12.35
N ILE A 86 0.37 -8.17 -13.40
CA ILE A 86 1.59 -8.13 -14.20
C ILE A 86 2.11 -6.69 -14.16
N PHE A 87 3.34 -6.50 -13.70
CA PHE A 87 4.02 -5.21 -13.77
C PHE A 87 4.67 -5.05 -15.14
N SER A 88 4.28 -3.99 -15.84
CA SER A 88 4.86 -3.66 -17.14
C SER A 88 6.30 -3.18 -17.00
N PRO A 89 7.11 -3.31 -18.07
CA PRO A 89 8.47 -2.80 -18.10
C PRO A 89 8.62 -1.31 -17.71
N PRO A 90 9.75 -0.90 -17.07
CA PRO A 90 9.92 0.46 -16.55
C PRO A 90 9.89 1.57 -17.60
N GLU A 91 10.13 1.27 -18.87
CA GLU A 91 9.99 2.23 -19.98
C GLU A 91 8.55 2.78 -20.13
N TYR A 92 7.56 2.08 -19.59
CA TYR A 92 6.17 2.54 -19.57
C TYR A 92 5.84 3.41 -18.35
N TRP A 93 6.73 3.49 -17.37
CA TRP A 93 6.49 4.27 -16.16
C TRP A 93 6.73 5.76 -16.42
N ARG A 94 6.09 6.62 -15.62
CA ARG A 94 6.19 8.08 -15.76
C ARG A 94 6.57 8.69 -14.42
N ILE A 95 7.80 9.19 -14.31
CA ILE A 95 8.28 9.89 -13.12
C ILE A 95 7.94 11.37 -13.26
N SER A 96 7.42 11.96 -12.18
CA SER A 96 7.07 13.38 -12.15
C SER A 96 8.32 14.27 -12.21
N PRO A 97 8.22 15.54 -12.67
CA PRO A 97 9.39 16.42 -12.77
C PRO A 97 10.15 16.62 -11.46
N SER A 98 9.45 16.66 -10.32
CA SER A 98 10.11 16.75 -9.01
C SER A 98 10.76 15.44 -8.56
N GLY A 99 10.42 14.32 -9.21
CA GLY A 99 10.78 12.97 -8.81
C GLY A 99 9.96 12.43 -7.64
N LYS A 100 9.00 13.18 -7.09
CA LYS A 100 8.20 12.80 -5.92
C LYS A 100 7.24 11.65 -6.22
N PHE A 101 6.72 11.59 -7.44
CA PHE A 101 5.75 10.58 -7.84
C PHE A 101 6.24 9.79 -9.04
N THR A 102 5.85 8.52 -9.11
CA THR A 102 5.96 7.73 -10.32
C THR A 102 4.63 7.03 -10.59
N VAL A 103 4.17 7.11 -11.83
CA VAL A 103 3.04 6.34 -12.32
C VAL A 103 3.57 5.02 -12.85
N LEU A 104 3.19 3.93 -12.20
CA LEU A 104 3.49 2.58 -12.66
C LEU A 104 2.45 2.17 -13.70
N VAL A 105 2.78 1.17 -14.52
CA VAL A 105 1.81 0.53 -15.41
C VAL A 105 1.71 -0.93 -15.03
N ILE A 106 0.49 -1.38 -14.71
CA ILE A 106 0.21 -2.77 -14.41
C ILE A 106 -0.97 -3.26 -15.24
N LEU A 107 -1.02 -4.56 -15.46
CA LEU A 107 -2.17 -5.25 -16.01
C LEU A 107 -2.72 -6.20 -14.95
N ARG A 108 -4.02 -6.16 -14.73
CA ARG A 108 -4.74 -7.28 -14.11
C ARG A 108 -5.28 -8.14 -15.24
N ALA A 109 -4.67 -9.30 -15.45
CA ALA A 109 -5.02 -10.20 -16.54
C ALA A 109 -5.58 -11.52 -16.01
N GLY A 110 -6.45 -12.15 -16.80
CA GLY A 110 -7.11 -13.39 -16.43
C GLY A 110 -7.67 -14.13 -17.63
N LEU A 111 -8.14 -15.35 -17.39
CA LEU A 111 -8.86 -16.14 -18.38
C LEU A 111 -10.36 -16.08 -18.07
N LEU A 112 -11.16 -15.60 -19.04
CA LEU A 112 -12.61 -15.61 -19.00
C LEU A 112 -13.16 -16.52 -20.11
N GLY A 113 -14.31 -17.14 -19.85
CA GLY A 113 -14.99 -18.04 -20.80
C GLY A 113 -15.07 -19.48 -20.32
N ASP A 114 -15.68 -20.31 -21.15
CA ASP A 114 -15.89 -21.72 -20.83
C ASP A 114 -14.55 -22.48 -20.81
N PRO A 115 -14.46 -23.63 -20.09
CA PRO A 115 -13.25 -24.43 -20.04
C PRO A 115 -12.66 -24.84 -21.40
N ARG A 116 -13.48 -24.83 -22.46
CA ARG A 116 -13.10 -25.17 -23.84
C ARG A 116 -12.80 -23.97 -24.74
N ASP A 117 -13.20 -22.75 -24.35
CA ASP A 117 -12.95 -21.50 -25.09
C ASP A 117 -12.56 -20.39 -24.10
N LYS A 118 -11.39 -20.55 -23.49
CA LYS A 118 -10.83 -19.54 -22.58
C LYS A 118 -10.20 -18.42 -23.39
N LYS A 119 -10.67 -17.20 -23.16
CA LYS A 119 -10.12 -15.97 -23.74
C LYS A 119 -9.37 -15.21 -22.67
N VAL A 120 -8.20 -14.70 -23.07
CA VAL A 120 -7.44 -13.78 -22.23
C VAL A 120 -8.19 -12.47 -22.16
N THR A 121 -8.43 -12.01 -20.95
CA THR A 121 -8.89 -10.66 -20.65
C THR A 121 -7.81 -9.94 -19.86
N SER A 122 -7.67 -8.64 -20.09
CA SER A 122 -6.79 -7.81 -19.29
C SER A 122 -7.39 -6.42 -19.14
N ARG A 123 -7.06 -5.78 -18.03
CA ARG A 123 -7.34 -4.37 -17.80
C ARG A 123 -6.09 -3.67 -17.29
N GLN A 124 -5.77 -2.54 -17.90
CA GLN A 124 -4.67 -1.69 -17.48
C GLN A 124 -5.07 -0.83 -16.28
N TYR A 125 -4.14 -0.72 -15.35
CA TYR A 125 -4.19 0.20 -14.23
C TYR A 125 -2.88 0.97 -14.14
N CYS A 126 -2.96 2.18 -13.59
CA CYS A 126 -1.82 3.06 -13.39
C CYS A 126 -1.73 3.53 -11.93
N PRO A 127 -1.10 2.72 -11.06
CA PRO A 127 -0.84 3.09 -9.67
C PRO A 127 0.09 4.31 -9.58
N VAL A 128 -0.23 5.25 -8.71
CA VAL A 128 0.68 6.35 -8.37
C VAL A 128 1.46 6.01 -7.11
N LEU A 129 2.77 5.95 -7.22
CA LEU A 129 3.69 5.70 -6.12
C LEU A 129 4.35 7.00 -5.67
N ASN A 130 4.35 7.26 -4.36
CA ASN A 130 5.24 8.23 -3.73
C ASN A 130 6.64 7.62 -3.60
N THR A 131 7.61 8.17 -4.31
CA THR A 131 8.96 7.60 -4.44
C THR A 131 9.76 7.66 -3.14
N THR A 132 9.38 8.53 -2.20
CA THR A 132 10.08 8.69 -0.92
C THR A 132 9.57 7.69 0.12
N SER A 133 8.26 7.51 0.24
CA SER A 133 7.67 6.67 1.29
C SER A 133 7.32 5.26 0.85
N GLY A 134 7.19 5.02 -0.46
CA GLY A 134 6.67 3.77 -0.99
C GLY A 134 5.14 3.65 -0.96
N CYS A 135 4.43 4.72 -0.57
CA CYS A 135 2.97 4.77 -0.56
C CYS A 135 2.40 4.70 -1.99
N LEU A 136 1.51 3.75 -2.25
CA LEU A 136 0.61 3.81 -3.40
C LEU A 136 -0.54 4.76 -3.06
N GLU A 137 -0.49 5.94 -3.67
CA GLU A 137 -1.39 7.07 -3.42
C GLU A 137 -2.76 6.89 -4.08
N SER A 138 -2.79 6.20 -5.23
CA SER A 138 -4.00 5.93 -5.99
C SER A 138 -3.77 4.78 -6.97
N ILE A 139 -4.86 4.21 -7.49
CA ILE A 139 -4.82 3.28 -8.63
C ILE A 139 -5.91 3.68 -9.60
N GLN A 140 -5.51 4.21 -10.75
CA GLN A 140 -6.43 4.63 -11.80
C GLN A 140 -6.50 3.60 -12.92
N THR A 141 -7.47 3.74 -13.82
CA THR A 141 -7.67 2.88 -15.00
C THR A 141 -8.29 3.70 -16.13
N GLY A 142 -8.31 3.15 -17.35
CA GLY A 142 -8.93 3.80 -18.51
C GLY A 142 -8.10 4.97 -19.04
N GLU A 143 -8.79 6.00 -19.53
CA GLU A 143 -8.20 7.16 -20.23
C GLU A 143 -7.18 7.92 -19.35
N LEU A 144 -7.39 7.93 -18.03
CA LEU A 144 -6.46 8.53 -17.07
C LEU A 144 -5.04 7.94 -17.16
N CYS A 145 -4.90 6.67 -17.53
CA CYS A 145 -3.59 6.04 -17.66
C CYS A 145 -2.84 6.42 -18.94
N ALA A 146 -3.51 7.08 -19.90
CA ALA A 146 -2.89 7.58 -21.12
C ALA A 146 -2.30 9.00 -20.95
N GLY A 147 -2.43 9.59 -19.75
CA GLY A 147 -1.88 10.89 -19.46
C GLY A 147 -0.35 10.94 -19.33
N GLU A 148 0.14 12.13 -19.07
CA GLU A 148 1.54 12.42 -18.82
C GLU A 148 1.69 13.50 -17.74
N TRP A 149 2.88 13.56 -17.13
CA TRP A 149 3.21 14.69 -16.26
C TRP A 149 3.47 15.95 -17.09
N ASP A 150 3.00 17.09 -16.61
CA ASP A 150 3.47 18.41 -17.03
C ASP A 150 5.01 18.44 -17.00
N LYS A 151 5.63 19.20 -17.91
CA LYS A 151 7.10 19.23 -18.04
C LYS A 151 7.82 19.83 -16.83
N THR A 152 7.12 20.62 -16.02
CA THR A 152 7.71 21.47 -14.97
C THR A 152 7.09 21.27 -13.59
N ARG A 153 5.87 20.75 -13.54
CA ARG A 153 5.10 20.58 -12.30
C ARG A 153 4.64 19.14 -12.16
N ASP A 154 4.40 18.70 -10.93
CA ASP A 154 3.78 17.41 -10.65
C ASP A 154 2.27 17.46 -10.92
N ASN A 155 1.91 17.80 -12.16
CA ASN A 155 0.54 17.92 -12.63
C ASN A 155 0.27 16.87 -13.70
N TRP A 156 -0.67 15.97 -13.44
CA TRP A 156 -1.05 14.95 -14.42
C TRP A 156 -2.01 15.55 -15.45
N ILE A 157 -1.71 15.36 -16.73
CA ILE A 157 -2.46 15.90 -17.86
C ILE A 157 -2.90 14.75 -18.75
N VAL A 158 -4.19 14.69 -19.07
CA VAL A 158 -4.74 13.78 -20.08
C VAL A 158 -5.16 14.62 -21.29
N VAL A 159 -4.61 14.29 -22.47
CA VAL A 159 -4.88 15.06 -23.69
C VAL A 159 -6.35 14.92 -24.08
N GLY A 160 -7.04 16.06 -24.22
CA GLY A 160 -8.46 16.10 -24.59
C GLY A 160 -9.42 16.14 -23.40
N GLU A 161 -8.91 15.96 -22.18
CA GLU A 161 -9.70 16.02 -20.95
C GLU A 161 -9.58 17.43 -20.34
N ARG A 162 -10.73 18.05 -20.04
CA ARG A 162 -10.80 19.42 -19.48
C ARG A 162 -10.93 19.43 -17.97
N ASP A 163 -11.17 18.27 -17.38
CA ASP A 163 -11.36 18.10 -15.94
C ASP A 163 -10.02 18.07 -15.21
N ASP A 164 -10.10 18.30 -13.90
CA ASP A 164 -8.96 18.34 -12.98
C ASP A 164 -8.31 16.95 -12.82
N SER A 165 -7.59 16.53 -13.85
CA SER A 165 -7.00 15.20 -13.99
C SER A 165 -6.01 14.89 -12.86
N ILE A 166 -5.38 15.92 -12.27
CA ILE A 166 -4.48 15.76 -11.13
C ILE A 166 -5.24 15.41 -9.85
N SER A 167 -6.38 16.03 -9.56
CA SER A 167 -7.14 15.67 -8.35
C SER A 167 -7.77 14.30 -8.46
N ILE A 168 -8.02 13.79 -9.66
CA ILE A 168 -8.43 12.40 -9.86
C ILE A 168 -7.22 11.47 -9.77
N MET A 169 -6.13 11.76 -10.49
CA MET A 169 -4.93 10.93 -10.54
C MET A 169 -4.25 10.80 -9.18
N LEU A 170 -4.12 11.89 -8.42
CA LEU A 170 -3.58 11.89 -7.05
C LEU A 170 -4.68 11.76 -5.97
N GLY A 171 -5.95 11.73 -6.40
CA GLY A 171 -7.12 11.64 -5.55
C GLY A 171 -7.35 10.29 -4.91
N THR A 172 -8.27 10.28 -3.95
CA THR A 172 -8.68 9.12 -3.16
C THR A 172 -9.52 8.16 -3.99
N GLN A 173 -8.85 7.26 -4.73
CA GLN A 173 -9.47 6.01 -5.20
C GLN A 173 -9.02 4.78 -4.40
N LEU A 174 -7.96 4.90 -3.59
CA LEU A 174 -7.58 3.91 -2.58
C LEU A 174 -8.05 4.41 -1.24
N GLY A 175 -8.60 3.50 -0.42
CA GLY A 175 -9.45 3.74 0.75
C GLY A 175 -9.06 4.92 1.65
N SER A 176 -8.72 4.66 2.90
CA SER A 176 -8.27 5.70 3.83
C SER A 176 -6.77 5.90 3.69
N LYS A 177 -6.34 7.11 3.32
CA LYS A 177 -4.92 7.48 3.32
C LYS A 177 -4.34 7.65 4.72
N SER A 178 -5.16 7.52 5.76
CA SER A 178 -4.77 7.67 7.16
C SER A 178 -5.30 6.56 8.04
N ALA A 179 -4.52 6.20 9.06
CA ALA A 179 -4.94 5.17 10.03
C ALA A 179 -6.21 5.60 10.78
N THR A 180 -6.34 6.90 11.05
CA THR A 180 -7.51 7.49 11.72
C THR A 180 -8.80 7.28 10.94
N GLU A 181 -8.79 7.51 9.62
CA GLU A 181 -9.96 7.29 8.78
C GLU A 181 -10.27 5.79 8.69
N ALA A 182 -9.26 4.94 8.49
CA ALA A 182 -9.44 3.49 8.42
C ALA A 182 -10.11 2.94 9.69
N TRP A 183 -9.62 3.35 10.85
CA TRP A 183 -10.20 2.96 12.14
C TRP A 183 -11.59 3.54 12.37
N SER A 184 -11.83 4.80 12.00
CA SER A 184 -13.12 5.47 12.15
C SER A 184 -14.21 4.77 11.33
N GLU A 185 -13.91 4.44 10.07
CA GLU A 185 -14.83 3.71 9.19
C GLU A 185 -15.10 2.29 9.67
N PHE A 186 -14.06 1.56 10.09
CA PHE A 186 -14.20 0.25 10.71
C PHE A 186 -15.11 0.33 11.94
N SER A 187 -14.83 1.25 12.87
CA SER A 187 -15.58 1.41 14.11
C SER A 187 -17.06 1.73 13.86
N LYS A 188 -17.37 2.59 12.88
CA LYS A 188 -18.76 2.90 12.48
C LYS A 188 -19.49 1.67 11.94
N LYS A 189 -18.82 0.88 11.10
CA LYS A 189 -19.40 -0.31 10.48
C LYS A 189 -19.57 -1.45 11.47
N LYS A 190 -18.63 -1.63 12.41
CA LYS A 190 -18.71 -2.62 13.50
C LYS A 190 -19.94 -2.42 14.40
N VAL A 191 -20.37 -1.17 14.59
CA VAL A 191 -21.57 -0.82 15.38
C VAL A 191 -22.85 -0.97 14.56
N SER A 192 -22.77 -0.83 13.24
CA SER A 192 -23.85 -1.22 12.34
C SER A 192 -23.91 -2.76 12.30
N PHE A 193 -25.05 -3.39 12.07
CA PHE A 193 -25.22 -4.86 12.08
C PHE A 193 -24.39 -5.64 11.02
N VAL A 194 -23.35 -5.03 10.44
CA VAL A 194 -22.41 -5.58 9.48
C VAL A 194 -21.11 -5.92 10.22
N ASN A 195 -20.88 -7.21 10.45
CA ASN A 195 -19.63 -7.69 11.05
C ASN A 195 -18.49 -7.65 10.03
N ILE A 196 -17.99 -6.46 9.73
CA ILE A 196 -16.80 -6.27 8.89
C ILE A 196 -15.54 -6.49 9.73
N LYS A 197 -14.55 -7.19 9.17
CA LYS A 197 -13.24 -7.35 9.80
C LYS A 197 -12.33 -6.16 9.47
N MET A 198 -11.44 -5.79 10.39
CA MET A 198 -10.42 -4.78 10.16
C MET A 198 -9.50 -5.21 9.02
N LYS A 199 -9.12 -6.49 8.95
CA LYS A 199 -8.34 -7.03 7.83
C LYS A 199 -8.99 -6.75 6.47
N GLU A 200 -10.28 -7.03 6.33
CA GLU A 200 -11.04 -6.80 5.10
C GLU A 200 -11.09 -5.31 4.76
N ARG A 201 -11.30 -4.44 5.77
CA ARG A 201 -11.26 -3.00 5.56
C ARG A 201 -9.90 -2.52 5.06
N LEU A 202 -8.80 -3.07 5.57
CA LEU A 202 -7.45 -2.68 5.16
C LEU A 202 -7.09 -3.13 3.75
N GLN A 203 -7.83 -4.08 3.14
CA GLN A 203 -7.63 -4.46 1.75
C GLN A 203 -7.94 -3.30 0.79
N ASP A 204 -8.90 -2.43 1.13
CA ASP A 204 -9.20 -1.20 0.39
C ASP A 204 -8.00 -0.21 0.41
N ASP A 205 -7.11 -0.35 1.40
CA ASP A 205 -5.89 0.44 1.58
C ASP A 205 -4.63 -0.28 1.06
N LEU A 206 -4.80 -1.42 0.37
CA LEU A 206 -3.72 -2.31 -0.08
C LEU A 206 -2.90 -2.93 1.08
N GLY A 207 -3.55 -3.07 2.24
CA GLY A 207 -3.00 -3.69 3.44
C GLY A 207 -2.21 -2.75 4.36
N VAL A 208 -1.84 -3.27 5.53
CA VAL A 208 -1.15 -2.51 6.59
C VAL A 208 0.12 -1.84 6.12
N LYS A 209 0.92 -2.51 5.29
CA LYS A 209 2.21 -1.99 4.84
C LYS A 209 2.05 -0.73 3.99
N ASN A 210 1.05 -0.70 3.10
CA ASN A 210 0.75 0.48 2.30
C ASN A 210 0.15 1.60 3.17
N LEU A 211 -0.79 1.28 4.06
CA LEU A 211 -1.33 2.25 5.03
C LEU A 211 -0.21 2.95 5.82
N MET A 212 0.76 2.19 6.34
CA MET A 212 1.90 2.72 7.08
C MET A 212 2.91 3.49 6.22
N ALA A 213 2.97 3.21 4.92
CA ALA A 213 3.75 4.01 3.98
C ALA A 213 3.08 5.36 3.69
N CYS A 214 1.75 5.38 3.64
CA CYS A 214 0.95 6.57 3.36
C CYS A 214 0.76 7.47 4.60
N ASP A 215 0.55 6.88 5.77
CA ASP A 215 0.45 7.59 7.05
C ASP A 215 1.42 7.03 8.09
N PRO A 216 2.74 7.27 7.96
CA PRO A 216 3.74 6.75 8.89
C PRO A 216 3.42 7.04 10.36
N ILE A 217 3.88 6.17 11.26
CA ILE A 217 3.67 6.32 12.70
C ILE A 217 4.26 7.66 13.17
N ARG A 218 3.39 8.47 13.78
CA ARG A 218 3.64 9.78 14.40
C ARG A 218 2.80 9.89 15.67
N ASP A 219 3.04 10.89 16.50
CA ASP A 219 2.35 11.09 17.78
C ASP A 219 0.82 11.03 17.62
N LYS A 220 0.33 11.70 16.57
CA LYS A 220 -1.10 11.91 16.34
C LYS A 220 -1.87 10.64 15.95
N ASN A 221 -1.19 9.63 15.40
CA ASN A 221 -1.83 8.41 14.88
C ASN A 221 -1.30 7.13 15.55
N ARG A 222 -0.30 7.21 16.44
CA ARG A 222 0.27 6.07 17.17
C ARG A 222 -0.79 5.25 17.91
N ALA A 223 -1.69 5.94 18.60
CA ALA A 223 -2.81 5.33 19.31
C ALA A 223 -3.73 4.54 18.38
N ILE A 224 -3.98 5.08 17.20
CA ILE A 224 -4.83 4.45 16.21
C ILE A 224 -4.17 3.20 15.65
N TYR A 225 -2.86 3.25 15.36
CA TYR A 225 -2.12 2.05 14.97
C TYR A 225 -2.16 0.97 16.04
N LYS A 226 -2.09 1.33 17.33
CA LYS A 226 -2.26 0.36 18.42
C LYS A 226 -3.66 -0.29 18.40
N LEU A 227 -4.71 0.52 18.23
CA LEU A 227 -6.08 0.02 18.09
C LEU A 227 -6.24 -0.94 16.89
N ILE A 228 -5.65 -0.60 15.74
CA ILE A 228 -5.65 -1.45 14.55
C ILE A 228 -4.91 -2.77 14.84
N ALA A 229 -3.72 -2.71 15.45
CA ALA A 229 -2.94 -3.90 15.77
C ALA A 229 -3.67 -4.83 16.74
N ASP A 230 -4.31 -4.29 17.77
CA ASP A 230 -5.09 -5.05 18.75
C ASP A 230 -6.29 -5.73 18.07
N GLN A 231 -7.00 -4.99 17.21
CA GLN A 231 -8.14 -5.55 16.50
C GLN A 231 -7.73 -6.66 15.52
N LEU A 232 -6.62 -6.49 14.80
CA LEU A 232 -6.08 -7.53 13.92
C LEU A 232 -5.68 -8.78 14.71
N GLN A 233 -5.10 -8.61 15.90
CA GLN A 233 -4.78 -9.72 16.79
C GLN A 233 -6.02 -10.49 17.24
N GLU A 234 -7.08 -9.77 17.64
CA GLU A 234 -8.38 -10.36 17.99
C GLU A 234 -9.01 -11.13 16.82
N GLU A 235 -8.83 -10.65 15.60
CA GLU A 235 -9.32 -11.28 14.37
C GLU A 235 -8.45 -12.47 13.90
N GLY A 236 -7.33 -12.73 14.59
CA GLY A 236 -6.37 -13.79 14.26
C GLY A 236 -5.36 -13.41 13.18
N ASP A 237 -5.31 -12.15 12.74
CA ASP A 237 -4.29 -11.65 11.81
C ASP A 237 -3.00 -11.25 12.55
N ILE A 238 -2.31 -12.29 13.02
CA ILE A 238 -1.11 -12.13 13.85
C ILE A 238 0.04 -11.47 13.07
N ALA A 239 0.15 -11.71 11.77
CA ALA A 239 1.26 -11.20 10.96
C ALA A 239 1.23 -9.67 10.85
N ASP A 240 0.07 -9.12 10.47
CA ASP A 240 -0.09 -7.68 10.32
C ASP A 240 -0.10 -6.96 11.68
N SER A 241 -0.71 -7.57 12.71
CA SER A 241 -0.64 -7.06 14.09
C SER A 241 0.80 -6.97 14.61
N THR A 242 1.58 -8.03 14.40
CA THR A 242 3.00 -8.08 14.81
C THR A 242 3.81 -7.01 14.07
N TYR A 243 3.59 -6.87 12.76
CA TYR A 243 4.27 -5.85 11.96
C TYR A 243 4.02 -4.42 12.49
N ILE A 244 2.77 -4.07 12.82
CA ILE A 244 2.45 -2.76 13.39
C ILE A 244 3.15 -2.59 14.75
N THR A 245 3.05 -3.60 15.61
CA THR A 245 3.62 -3.56 16.98
C THR A 245 5.14 -3.39 16.95
N GLU A 246 5.85 -4.11 16.09
CA GLU A 246 7.30 -3.96 15.91
C GLU A 246 7.67 -2.54 15.46
N LYS A 247 6.90 -1.96 14.52
CA LYS A 247 7.12 -0.59 14.04
C LYS A 247 6.81 0.46 15.10
N LEU A 248 5.78 0.24 15.93
CA LEU A 248 5.50 1.08 17.10
C LEU A 248 6.69 1.07 18.07
N ASN A 249 7.27 -0.10 18.33
CA ASN A 249 8.38 -0.26 19.27
C ASN A 249 9.72 0.27 18.71
N SER A 250 9.94 0.13 17.40
CA SER A 250 11.18 0.54 16.73
C SER A 250 11.23 2.03 16.39
N SER A 251 10.10 2.73 16.44
CA SER A 251 10.11 4.19 16.34
C SER A 251 10.88 4.73 17.55
N ASN A 252 12.10 5.23 17.32
CA ASN A 252 12.95 5.95 18.29
C ASN A 252 12.24 7.24 18.73
N TYR A 253 11.22 7.03 19.55
CA TYR A 253 10.40 8.06 20.11
C TYR A 253 11.06 8.46 21.41
N ASN A 254 11.73 9.61 21.41
CA ASN A 254 12.29 10.18 22.63
C ASN A 254 11.15 10.44 23.61
N GLU A 255 11.10 9.58 24.60
CA GLU A 255 10.07 9.46 25.64
C GLU A 255 10.28 10.49 26.76
N ASP A 256 10.57 11.76 26.41
CA ASP A 256 10.66 12.83 27.41
C ASP A 256 9.56 13.89 27.19
N ALA A 257 8.68 13.97 28.20
CA ALA A 257 7.90 15.16 28.55
C ALA A 257 6.64 15.54 27.73
N LYS A 258 5.70 14.61 27.48
CA LYS A 258 4.28 15.01 27.28
C LYS A 258 3.35 14.38 28.32
N ARG A 259 3.18 15.14 29.41
CA ARG A 259 2.11 15.16 30.43
C ARG A 259 1.39 13.82 30.61
N LYS A 260 1.90 13.02 31.56
CA LYS A 260 1.09 12.00 32.21
C LYS A 260 -0.10 12.71 32.88
N SER A 261 -1.31 12.29 32.56
CA SER A 261 -2.52 12.74 33.23
C SER A 261 -2.76 11.86 34.44
N GLN A 262 -3.25 12.44 35.53
CA GLN A 262 -3.49 11.72 36.76
C GLN A 262 -4.99 11.40 36.88
N VAL A 263 -5.30 10.20 37.32
CA VAL A 263 -6.68 9.81 37.66
C VAL A 263 -7.13 10.62 38.87
N ALA A 264 -8.20 11.40 38.70
CA ALA A 264 -8.70 12.35 39.71
C ALA A 264 -9.85 11.80 40.55
N VAL A 265 -10.48 10.70 40.12
CA VAL A 265 -11.60 10.04 40.79
C VAL A 265 -11.12 8.80 41.55
N ASP A 266 -11.88 8.38 42.57
CA ASP A 266 -11.52 7.18 43.37
C ASP A 266 -11.45 5.91 42.52
N LYS A 267 -12.28 5.85 41.48
CA LYS A 267 -12.36 4.72 40.57
C LYS A 267 -12.75 5.19 39.16
N ALA A 268 -11.81 5.12 38.23
CA ALA A 268 -12.03 5.39 36.82
C ALA A 268 -12.15 4.06 36.06
N TRP A 269 -13.34 3.78 35.51
CA TRP A 269 -13.57 2.53 34.78
C TRP A 269 -12.89 2.54 33.41
N LEU A 270 -12.44 1.36 32.97
CA LEU A 270 -11.85 1.17 31.65
C LEU A 270 -12.82 0.44 30.72
N TYR A 271 -12.78 0.78 29.45
CA TYR A 271 -13.74 0.39 28.43
C TYR A 271 -13.03 -0.21 27.21
N GLU A 272 -13.68 -1.17 26.56
CA GLU A 272 -13.16 -1.78 25.31
C GLU A 272 -13.29 -0.84 24.11
N SER A 273 -14.33 -0.01 24.08
CA SER A 273 -14.54 1.00 23.05
C SER A 273 -14.94 2.33 23.68
N ALA A 274 -15.05 3.38 22.86
CA ALA A 274 -15.52 4.69 23.30
C ALA A 274 -17.06 4.71 23.52
N ASP A 275 -17.56 3.75 24.30
CA ASP A 275 -18.98 3.55 24.61
C ASP A 275 -19.13 3.06 26.06
N VAL A 276 -20.05 3.66 26.80
CA VAL A 276 -20.40 3.28 28.17
C VAL A 276 -20.86 1.83 28.29
N SER A 277 -21.45 1.26 27.23
CA SER A 277 -21.89 -0.13 27.20
C SER A 277 -20.71 -1.13 27.19
N SER A 278 -19.52 -0.68 26.77
CA SER A 278 -18.31 -1.51 26.62
C SER A 278 -17.45 -1.59 27.89
N ARG A 279 -18.04 -1.32 29.06
CA ARG A 279 -17.32 -1.29 30.35
C ARG A 279 -16.72 -2.66 30.68
N THR A 280 -15.43 -2.66 30.99
CA THR A 280 -14.71 -3.85 31.44
C THR A 280 -14.79 -4.02 32.96
N SER A 281 -14.25 -5.12 33.48
CA SER A 281 -14.00 -5.27 34.93
C SER A 281 -12.80 -4.45 35.43
N MET A 282 -12.00 -3.88 34.52
CA MET A 282 -10.79 -3.13 34.84
C MET A 282 -11.10 -1.68 35.19
N TYR A 283 -10.29 -1.12 36.08
CA TYR A 283 -10.38 0.27 36.51
C TYR A 283 -9.01 0.76 36.97
N LEU A 284 -8.85 2.07 36.99
CA LEU A 284 -7.73 2.78 37.63
C LEU A 284 -8.25 3.51 38.87
N ILE A 285 -7.35 3.80 39.80
CA ILE A 285 -7.68 4.48 41.06
C ILE A 285 -7.05 5.86 41.11
N ARG A 286 -7.55 6.70 42.02
CA ARG A 286 -7.03 8.05 42.22
C ARG A 286 -5.52 8.03 42.40
N GLY A 287 -4.83 8.86 41.64
CA GLY A 287 -3.38 9.00 41.69
C GLY A 287 -2.63 8.23 40.61
N ASP A 288 -3.27 7.24 39.97
CA ASP A 288 -2.68 6.52 38.85
C ASP A 288 -2.33 7.48 37.71
N LEU A 289 -1.17 7.25 37.10
CA LEU A 289 -0.69 8.05 35.97
C LEU A 289 -0.94 7.31 34.67
N VAL A 290 -1.62 7.98 33.75
CA VAL A 290 -1.87 7.48 32.42
C VAL A 290 -1.25 8.39 31.37
N ARG A 291 -0.88 7.82 30.24
CA ARG A 291 -0.54 8.57 29.05
C ARG A 291 -1.75 8.62 28.14
N VAL A 292 -2.25 9.83 27.86
CA VAL A 292 -3.33 10.00 26.89
C VAL A 292 -2.76 9.79 25.49
N MET A 293 -3.20 8.72 24.83
CA MET A 293 -2.74 8.38 23.49
C MET A 293 -3.62 9.02 22.42
N HIS A 294 -4.93 9.08 22.63
CA HIS A 294 -5.88 9.66 21.69
C HIS A 294 -7.14 10.18 22.39
N SER A 295 -7.78 11.20 21.80
CA SER A 295 -9.09 11.70 22.22
C SER A 295 -10.02 11.67 21.01
N ASN A 296 -11.23 11.14 21.19
CA ASN A 296 -12.22 11.13 20.12
C ASN A 296 -13.06 12.42 20.05
N GLY A 297 -12.76 13.43 20.88
CA GLY A 297 -13.49 14.70 20.96
C GLY A 297 -14.82 14.66 21.73
N ASN A 298 -15.36 13.48 22.02
CA ASN A 298 -16.66 13.28 22.68
C ASN A 298 -16.52 12.90 24.16
N GLY A 299 -15.46 13.39 24.81
CA GLY A 299 -15.18 13.09 26.21
C GLY A 299 -14.60 11.70 26.48
N TRP A 300 -14.14 10.98 25.46
CA TRP A 300 -13.42 9.72 25.61
C TRP A 300 -11.94 9.86 25.27
N LEU A 301 -11.13 9.22 26.09
CA LEU A 301 -9.69 9.15 25.94
C LEU A 301 -9.26 7.70 25.81
N PHE A 302 -8.48 7.40 24.78
CA PHE A 302 -7.72 6.16 24.73
C PHE A 302 -6.40 6.40 25.46
N VAL A 303 -6.16 5.63 26.52
CA VAL A 303 -5.04 5.84 27.44
C VAL A 303 -4.18 4.60 27.52
N GLU A 304 -2.90 4.83 27.80
CA GLU A 304 -1.94 3.79 28.17
C GLU A 304 -1.59 3.93 29.65
N TYR A 305 -1.69 2.83 30.38
CA TYR A 305 -1.24 2.69 31.75
C TYR A 305 -0.11 1.67 31.79
N LYS A 306 1.09 2.10 32.19
CA LYS A 306 2.22 1.20 32.39
C LYS A 306 2.13 0.58 33.77
N LYS A 307 1.94 -0.74 33.86
CA LYS A 307 2.04 -1.46 35.13
C LYS A 307 3.50 -1.62 35.55
N SER A 308 3.71 -1.79 36.85
CA SER A 308 5.02 -2.05 37.44
C SER A 308 5.66 -3.38 36.99
N ASP A 309 4.86 -4.32 36.47
CA ASP A 309 5.29 -5.60 35.92
C ASP A 309 5.75 -5.53 34.45
N GLY A 310 5.69 -4.34 33.83
CA GLY A 310 6.10 -4.11 32.44
C GLY A 310 5.01 -4.37 31.40
N PHE A 311 3.79 -4.73 31.81
CA PHE A 311 2.66 -4.79 30.88
C PHE A 311 1.99 -3.43 30.72
N ASP A 312 1.98 -2.93 29.48
CA ASP A 312 1.25 -1.72 29.12
C ASP A 312 -0.21 -2.07 28.86
N LEU A 313 -1.12 -1.49 29.65
CA LEU A 313 -2.55 -1.61 29.49
C LEU A 313 -3.06 -0.44 28.65
N THR A 314 -3.72 -0.72 27.52
CA THR A 314 -4.36 0.30 26.69
C THR A 314 -5.86 0.12 26.65
N LYS A 315 -6.63 1.13 27.11
CA LYS A 315 -8.10 1.09 27.17
C LYS A 315 -8.71 2.47 26.97
N TRP A 316 -10.01 2.51 26.70
CA TRP A 316 -10.79 3.75 26.71
C TRP A 316 -11.20 4.12 28.14
N MET A 317 -11.24 5.42 28.43
CA MET A 317 -11.77 5.98 29.68
C MET A 317 -12.42 7.34 29.43
N GLN A 318 -13.17 7.86 30.41
CA GLN A 318 -13.80 9.18 30.28
C GLN A 318 -12.82 10.30 30.63
N SER A 319 -12.80 11.36 29.83
CA SER A 319 -11.89 12.50 30.03
C SER A 319 -12.10 13.21 31.36
N LYS A 320 -13.34 13.22 31.87
CA LYS A 320 -13.70 13.80 33.16
C LYS A 320 -13.07 13.10 34.36
N ASP A 321 -12.59 11.87 34.18
CA ASP A 321 -11.99 11.06 35.24
C ASP A 321 -10.50 11.40 35.45
N LEU A 322 -9.92 12.27 34.60
CA LEU A 322 -8.54 12.73 34.68
C LEU A 322 -8.46 14.20 35.12
N SER A 323 -7.41 14.52 35.89
CA SER A 323 -6.98 15.92 36.06
C SER A 323 -6.10 16.34 34.88
N VAL A 324 -6.44 17.47 34.26
CA VAL A 324 -5.60 18.08 33.22
C VAL A 324 -4.51 18.89 33.92
N HIS A 325 -3.24 18.51 33.71
CA HIS A 325 -2.06 19.30 34.07
C HIS A 325 -1.36 19.81 32.82
#